data_AF-A0A4V1ZJQ7-F1
#
_entry.id   AF-A0A4V1ZJQ7-F1
#
_cell.length_a   1.000
_cell.length_b   1.000
_cell.length_c   1.000
_cell.angle_alpha   90.00
_cell.angle_beta   90.00
_cell.angle_gamma   90.00
#
_symmetry.space_group_name_H-M   'P 1'
#
loop_
_entity.id
_entity.type
_entity.pdbx_description
1 polymer ?
#
loop_
_entity_poly.entity_id
_entity_poly.type
_entity_poly.pdbx_seq_one_letter_code
_entity_poly.pdbx_strand_id
1 'polypeptide(L)'
;MAKISTRYTCQACGYQSAKWMGRCPDCSAFSTFSEENVVAPSKSSSRSSLSHAPSNLNSTKPQKLSQVEGERKERYSSQMPELDRVLGGGIVPGSLVLIGGDPGIGKSTLLIEAAVRVAKAQGSGLYISGEESVSQVGLRAQRLGLDADELLLAAETDLTQITAHIRELKPAIAVIDSIQTVQHPALDSAPGTLTQVREAATTLQRLAKELSVPIFLVGHVTKEGNLAGPRALEHIVDCVLQFEGDEHNQFRLLRALKNRFGSTNELGVFEMSEAGMESVENPSQLFLSQRAESAPGSAVAAVVEGARPLLVEVQALCAPSYFAAPRRVVTGADYNRVLVVLAVIEKRLGLRLGDMDVYVNVAGGVKVQEPALDLAIALAVVSSMKDCPLPKDLCAWGEIGLAGEVRSVGHAARRENEASRLGFSDCVAPRASIEERAKRGEFVARGVANLREAIERYLPDALLSRGEKNGSIDGDSERGYNRREGQSRGQYGGGRNRPTRQVERDQERDDFEAEM
;
A
#
# COMPACT_ATOMS: atom_id res chain seq x y z
N MET A 1 -27.86 47.32 -19.35
CA MET A 1 -27.23 46.72 -18.16
C MET A 1 -27.40 45.21 -18.25
N ALA A 2 -26.30 44.45 -18.26
CA ALA A 2 -26.36 42.99 -18.30
C ALA A 2 -27.00 42.49 -17.01
N LYS A 3 -27.98 41.59 -17.13
CA LYS A 3 -28.72 41.06 -15.98
C LYS A 3 -27.79 40.10 -15.23
N ILE A 4 -27.31 40.49 -14.06
CA ILE A 4 -26.54 39.62 -13.16
C ILE A 4 -27.53 38.58 -12.62
N SER A 5 -27.26 37.30 -12.86
CA SER A 5 -28.04 36.21 -12.27
C SER A 5 -27.17 35.43 -11.31
N THR A 6 -27.62 35.32 -10.07
CA THR A 6 -26.97 34.56 -9.01
C THR A 6 -27.19 33.06 -9.19
N ARG A 7 -26.12 32.25 -9.12
CA ARG A 7 -26.16 30.78 -9.12
C ARG A 7 -25.47 30.26 -7.86
N TYR A 8 -25.97 29.18 -7.28
CA TYR A 8 -25.39 28.53 -6.10
C TYR A 8 -24.79 27.19 -6.50
N THR A 9 -23.52 26.96 -6.20
CA THR A 9 -22.80 25.72 -6.53
C THR A 9 -22.38 25.00 -5.26
N CYS A 10 -22.68 23.70 -5.15
CA CYS A 10 -22.25 22.87 -4.02
C CYS A 10 -20.75 22.60 -4.11
N GLN A 11 -19.97 23.00 -3.11
CA GLN A 11 -18.52 22.82 -3.04
C GLN A 11 -18.10 21.36 -2.85
N ALA A 12 -18.99 20.50 -2.35
CA ALA A 12 -18.69 19.08 -2.13
C ALA A 12 -18.81 18.23 -3.42
N CYS A 13 -19.81 18.49 -4.28
CA CYS A 13 -20.05 17.67 -5.48
C CYS A 13 -20.23 18.45 -6.79
N GLY A 14 -20.32 19.77 -6.75
CA GLY A 14 -20.49 20.61 -7.94
C GLY A 14 -21.95 20.81 -8.40
N TYR A 15 -22.94 20.29 -7.67
CA TYR A 15 -24.37 20.49 -8.00
C TYR A 15 -24.75 21.98 -8.00
N GLN A 16 -25.49 22.43 -9.03
CA GLN A 16 -25.86 23.82 -9.21
C GLN A 16 -27.36 24.06 -8.99
N SER A 17 -27.70 25.16 -8.32
CA SER A 17 -29.07 25.58 -8.04
C SER A 17 -29.24 27.09 -8.28
N ALA A 18 -30.43 27.51 -8.71
CA ALA A 18 -30.78 28.93 -8.83
C ALA A 18 -31.14 29.59 -7.48
N LYS A 19 -31.33 28.79 -6.41
CA LYS A 19 -31.64 29.25 -5.06
C LYS A 19 -30.74 28.56 -4.04
N TRP A 20 -30.39 29.27 -2.97
CA TRP A 20 -29.67 28.67 -1.85
C TRP A 20 -30.47 27.50 -1.27
N MET A 21 -29.81 26.37 -1.06
CA MET A 21 -30.39 25.19 -0.44
C MET A 21 -29.51 24.77 0.73
N GLY A 22 -30.09 24.59 1.93
CA GLY A 22 -29.33 24.19 3.11
C GLY A 22 -28.71 22.78 3.03
N ARG A 23 -29.26 21.92 2.15
CA ARG A 23 -28.78 20.56 1.88
C ARG A 23 -28.67 20.33 0.38
N CYS A 24 -27.53 19.81 -0.07
CA CYS A 24 -27.34 19.41 -1.46
C CYS A 24 -28.23 18.20 -1.80
N PRO A 25 -29.07 18.26 -2.84
CA PRO A 25 -29.91 17.11 -3.23
C PRO A 25 -29.11 15.95 -3.81
N ASP A 26 -27.88 16.20 -4.28
CA ASP A 26 -27.04 15.20 -4.94
C ASP A 26 -26.15 14.45 -3.93
N CYS A 27 -25.29 15.18 -3.19
CA CYS A 27 -24.39 14.57 -2.21
C CYS A 27 -24.92 14.54 -0.77
N SER A 28 -26.14 15.04 -0.51
CA SER A 28 -26.75 15.13 0.82
C SER A 28 -26.00 15.98 1.86
N ALA A 29 -24.91 16.66 1.49
CA ALA A 29 -24.13 17.49 2.39
C ALA A 29 -24.85 18.79 2.75
N PHE A 30 -24.75 19.19 4.02
CA PHE A 30 -25.32 20.44 4.54
C PHE A 30 -24.34 21.61 4.41
N SER A 31 -24.86 22.83 4.19
CA SER A 31 -24.08 24.07 4.19
C SER A 31 -22.91 24.12 3.20
N THR A 32 -23.01 23.38 2.09
CA THR A 32 -21.93 23.28 1.08
C THR A 32 -22.11 24.19 -0.12
N PHE A 33 -23.20 24.95 -0.23
CA PHE A 33 -23.39 25.84 -1.37
C PHE A 33 -22.55 27.12 -1.25
N SER A 34 -22.00 27.60 -2.36
CA SER A 34 -21.40 28.93 -2.47
C SER A 34 -22.05 29.72 -3.60
N GLU A 35 -22.18 31.02 -3.40
CA GLU A 35 -22.78 31.96 -4.35
C GLU A 35 -21.78 32.33 -5.45
N GLU A 36 -22.15 32.10 -6.71
CA GLU A 36 -21.41 32.49 -7.90
C GLU A 36 -22.26 33.49 -8.72
N ASN A 37 -21.71 34.66 -9.00
CA ASN A 37 -22.35 35.64 -9.88
C ASN A 37 -22.12 35.27 -11.34
N VAL A 38 -23.18 34.87 -12.06
CA VAL A 38 -23.10 34.60 -13.50
C VAL A 38 -23.46 35.87 -14.25
N VAL A 39 -22.48 36.46 -14.92
CA VAL A 39 -22.71 37.56 -15.88
C VAL A 39 -23.16 36.94 -17.20
N ALA A 40 -24.40 37.22 -17.61
CA ALA A 40 -24.88 36.79 -18.92
C ALA A 40 -24.10 37.49 -20.06
N PRO A 41 -23.70 36.79 -21.13
CA PRO A 41 -22.98 37.40 -22.24
C PRO A 41 -23.90 38.40 -22.97
N SER A 42 -23.51 39.68 -22.99
CA SER A 42 -24.26 40.73 -23.68
C SER A 42 -24.13 40.61 -25.19
N LYS A 43 -25.27 40.47 -25.89
CA LYS A 43 -25.34 40.61 -27.34
C LYS A 43 -25.36 42.10 -27.73
N SER A 44 -24.23 42.64 -28.18
CA SER A 44 -24.18 43.51 -29.38
C SER A 44 -22.75 43.91 -29.78
N SER A 45 -22.57 43.88 -31.09
CA SER A 45 -21.48 44.32 -31.97
C SER A 45 -20.61 45.52 -31.53
N SER A 46 -19.28 45.35 -31.60
CA SER A 46 -18.43 46.08 -32.55
C SER A 46 -17.04 45.41 -32.65
N ARG A 47 -16.45 45.45 -33.85
CA ARG A 47 -15.13 44.92 -34.18
C ARG A 47 -14.03 45.79 -33.56
N SER A 48 -13.13 45.18 -32.80
CA SER A 48 -11.70 45.56 -32.82
C SER A 48 -10.82 44.39 -32.34
N SER A 49 -9.97 43.95 -33.26
CA SER A 49 -8.62 43.41 -33.03
C SER A 49 -8.35 42.63 -31.74
N LEU A 50 -8.55 41.32 -31.78
CA LEU A 50 -7.76 40.32 -31.05
C LEU A 50 -7.63 39.06 -31.94
N SER A 51 -7.17 39.30 -33.16
CA SER A 51 -6.51 38.29 -33.97
C SER A 51 -5.15 38.02 -33.33
N HIS A 52 -5.03 36.95 -32.53
CA HIS A 52 -3.85 36.10 -32.32
C HIS A 52 -4.15 35.03 -31.24
N ALA A 53 -5.14 34.19 -31.51
CA ALA A 53 -5.20 32.86 -30.89
C ALA A 53 -5.13 31.84 -32.03
N PRO A 54 -4.08 31.02 -32.13
CA PRO A 54 -4.05 29.98 -33.15
C PRO A 54 -5.15 28.98 -32.83
N SER A 55 -6.17 28.96 -33.68
CA SER A 55 -7.25 27.98 -33.69
C SER A 55 -6.76 26.66 -34.31
N ASN A 56 -5.73 26.08 -33.69
CA ASN A 56 -5.22 24.75 -34.02
C ASN A 56 -5.48 23.74 -32.89
N LEU A 57 -6.56 23.92 -32.13
CA LEU A 57 -7.22 22.75 -31.56
C LEU A 57 -7.92 22.06 -32.73
N ASN A 58 -7.19 21.16 -33.40
CA ASN A 58 -7.76 20.17 -34.30
C ASN A 58 -8.92 19.51 -33.54
N SER A 59 -10.15 19.94 -33.79
CA SER A 59 -11.32 19.25 -33.28
C SER A 59 -11.30 17.89 -33.97
N THR A 60 -10.83 16.88 -33.23
CA THR A 60 -10.73 15.52 -33.73
C THR A 60 -12.12 15.12 -34.21
N LYS A 61 -12.27 14.96 -35.52
CA LYS A 61 -13.53 14.52 -36.11
C LYS A 61 -13.88 13.15 -35.54
N PRO A 62 -15.15 12.87 -35.22
CA PRO A 62 -15.55 11.54 -34.79
C PRO A 62 -15.10 10.50 -35.83
N GLN A 63 -14.28 9.54 -35.41
CA GLN A 63 -13.80 8.45 -36.24
C GLN A 63 -14.45 7.14 -35.80
N LYS A 64 -14.67 6.23 -36.75
CA LYS A 64 -15.11 4.87 -36.41
C LYS A 64 -14.01 4.18 -35.61
N LEU A 65 -14.36 3.46 -34.56
CA LEU A 65 -13.38 2.73 -33.74
C LEU A 65 -12.49 1.79 -34.58
N SER A 66 -13.05 1.20 -35.65
CA SER A 66 -12.31 0.34 -36.60
C SER A 66 -11.28 1.08 -37.46
N GLN A 67 -11.27 2.41 -37.44
CA GLN A 67 -10.35 3.28 -38.17
C GLN A 67 -9.36 4.00 -37.24
N VAL A 68 -9.50 3.81 -35.92
CA VAL A 68 -8.54 4.32 -34.95
C VAL A 68 -7.40 3.31 -34.88
N GLU A 69 -6.31 3.59 -35.57
CA GLU A 69 -5.07 2.85 -35.36
C GLU A 69 -4.65 3.07 -33.90
N GLY A 70 -4.45 1.98 -33.17
CA GLY A 70 -3.96 2.03 -31.81
C GLY A 70 -2.50 2.47 -31.83
N GLU A 71 -2.25 3.78 -31.87
CA GLU A 71 -0.93 4.33 -31.63
C GLU A 71 -0.51 3.94 -30.21
N ARG A 72 0.30 2.89 -30.09
CA ARG A 72 1.09 2.68 -28.89
C ARG A 72 2.05 3.86 -28.83
N LYS A 73 1.68 4.92 -28.10
CA LYS A 73 2.58 6.03 -27.80
C LYS A 73 3.92 5.44 -27.35
N GLU A 74 5.00 5.84 -28.02
CA GLU A 74 6.35 5.42 -27.63
C GLU A 74 6.59 5.86 -26.20
N ARG A 75 6.69 4.88 -25.29
CA ARG A 75 7.07 5.12 -23.90
C ARG A 75 8.57 5.23 -23.85
N TYR A 76 9.05 6.07 -22.95
CA TYR A 76 10.45 6.08 -22.59
C TYR A 76 10.62 5.73 -21.10
N SER A 77 11.77 5.15 -20.77
CA SER A 77 12.06 4.69 -19.41
C SER A 77 12.37 5.88 -18.50
N SER A 78 11.89 5.83 -17.26
CA SER A 78 12.30 6.71 -16.17
C SER A 78 13.70 6.39 -15.62
N GLN A 79 14.35 5.33 -16.12
CA GLN A 79 15.57 4.72 -15.57
C GLN A 79 15.38 4.24 -14.11
N MET A 80 14.14 4.04 -13.69
CA MET A 80 13.75 3.48 -12.40
C MET A 80 12.78 2.32 -12.66
N PRO A 81 13.26 1.06 -12.68
CA PRO A 81 12.45 -0.09 -13.11
C PRO A 81 11.12 -0.25 -12.36
N GLU A 82 11.11 0.05 -11.06
CA GLU A 82 9.92 -0.05 -10.22
C GLU A 82 8.91 1.07 -10.53
N LEU A 83 9.37 2.28 -10.88
CA LEU A 83 8.50 3.37 -11.33
C LEU A 83 7.93 3.06 -12.72
N ASP A 84 8.77 2.58 -13.65
CA ASP A 84 8.34 2.17 -14.99
C ASP A 84 7.27 1.09 -14.93
N ARG A 85 7.44 0.10 -14.04
CA ARG A 85 6.46 -0.97 -13.80
C ARG A 85 5.10 -0.38 -13.40
N VAL A 86 5.07 0.49 -12.39
CA VAL A 86 3.82 1.08 -11.89
C VAL A 86 3.15 1.97 -12.95
N LEU A 87 3.94 2.64 -13.80
CA LEU A 87 3.44 3.43 -14.93
C LEU A 87 2.96 2.58 -16.12
N GLY A 88 3.11 1.26 -16.06
CA GLY A 88 2.71 0.33 -17.13
C GLY A 88 3.76 0.16 -18.22
N GLY A 89 5.04 0.17 -17.84
CA GLY A 89 6.20 -0.06 -18.71
C GLY A 89 6.98 1.20 -19.08
N GLY A 90 6.74 2.34 -18.43
CA GLY A 90 7.46 3.60 -18.67
C GLY A 90 6.54 4.82 -18.81
N ILE A 91 7.17 5.99 -18.96
CA ILE A 91 6.53 7.30 -19.03
C ILE A 91 5.87 7.48 -20.40
N VAL A 92 4.63 7.96 -20.40
CA VAL A 92 3.84 8.19 -21.61
C VAL A 92 3.90 9.68 -21.99
N PRO A 93 4.33 10.04 -23.21
CA PRO A 93 4.32 11.42 -23.66
C PRO A 93 2.93 12.07 -23.58
N GLY A 94 2.91 13.30 -23.05
CA GLY A 94 1.69 14.08 -22.86
C GLY A 94 0.72 13.51 -21.82
N SER A 95 1.20 12.73 -20.85
CA SER A 95 0.40 12.27 -19.72
C SER A 95 0.48 13.22 -18.54
N LEU A 96 -0.61 13.30 -17.76
CA LEU A 96 -0.60 13.90 -16.43
C LEU A 96 -0.63 12.81 -15.35
N VAL A 97 0.43 12.74 -14.54
CA VAL A 97 0.59 11.74 -13.46
C VAL A 97 0.55 12.45 -12.11
N LEU A 98 -0.29 11.99 -11.18
CA LEU A 98 -0.35 12.48 -9.81
C LEU A 98 0.31 11.47 -8.86
N ILE A 99 1.22 11.93 -8.00
CA ILE A 99 1.77 11.13 -6.90
C ILE A 99 1.24 11.67 -5.57
N GLY A 100 0.39 10.87 -4.94
CA GLY A 100 -0.15 11.09 -3.61
C GLY A 100 0.67 10.37 -2.54
N GLY A 101 0.66 10.87 -1.31
CA GLY A 101 1.31 10.22 -0.17
C GLY A 101 1.45 11.15 1.02
N ASP A 102 1.71 10.56 2.18
CA ASP A 102 1.88 11.32 3.42
C ASP A 102 3.09 12.28 3.32
N PRO A 103 3.06 13.43 4.02
CA PRO A 103 4.24 14.29 4.14
C PRO A 103 5.46 13.49 4.65
N GLY A 104 6.64 13.76 4.11
CA GLY A 104 7.87 13.07 4.54
C GLY A 104 8.09 11.65 4.00
N ILE A 105 7.13 11.06 3.29
CA ILE A 105 7.28 9.69 2.72
C ILE A 105 8.35 9.59 1.62
N GLY A 106 8.76 10.74 1.05
CA GLY A 106 9.82 10.83 0.04
C GLY A 106 9.33 11.02 -1.41
N LYS A 107 8.14 11.60 -1.63
CA LYS A 107 7.60 11.92 -2.97
C LYS A 107 8.54 12.82 -3.79
N SER A 108 9.00 13.91 -3.19
CA SER A 108 9.93 14.86 -3.81
C SER A 108 11.28 14.21 -4.12
N THR A 109 11.76 13.32 -3.24
CA THR A 109 12.98 12.53 -3.47
C THR A 109 12.82 11.61 -4.69
N LEU A 110 11.75 10.83 -4.75
CA LEU A 110 11.47 9.95 -5.89
C LEU A 110 11.41 10.73 -7.21
N LEU A 111 10.72 11.88 -7.22
CA LEU A 111 10.51 12.65 -8.44
C LEU A 111 11.72 13.46 -8.88
N ILE A 112 12.54 14.00 -7.97
CA ILE A 112 13.77 14.69 -8.36
C ILE A 112 14.76 13.69 -8.98
N GLU A 113 14.86 12.48 -8.42
CA GLU A 113 15.68 11.41 -8.99
C GLU A 113 15.18 10.98 -10.38
N ALA A 114 13.88 10.74 -10.51
CA ALA A 114 13.27 10.41 -11.80
C ALA A 114 13.49 11.53 -12.83
N ALA A 115 13.31 12.80 -12.43
CA ALA A 115 13.50 13.96 -13.30
C ALA A 115 14.94 14.10 -13.76
N VAL A 116 15.93 13.95 -12.86
CA VAL A 116 17.36 13.98 -13.21
C VAL A 116 17.70 12.85 -14.18
N ARG A 117 17.28 11.61 -13.90
CA ARG A 117 17.59 10.46 -14.76
C ARG A 117 16.98 10.59 -16.15
N VAL A 118 15.75 11.06 -16.23
CA VAL A 118 15.07 11.32 -17.51
C VAL A 118 15.73 12.48 -18.24
N ALA A 119 16.03 13.59 -17.55
CA ALA A 119 16.70 14.75 -18.14
C ALA A 119 18.04 14.35 -18.74
N LYS A 120 18.85 13.55 -18.03
CA LYS A 120 20.11 13.02 -18.52
C LYS A 120 19.95 12.11 -19.74
N ALA A 121 18.90 11.29 -19.79
CA ALA A 121 18.65 10.37 -20.89
C ALA A 121 18.04 11.05 -22.13
N GLN A 122 17.27 12.12 -21.94
CA GLN A 122 16.48 12.79 -22.99
C GLN A 122 16.95 14.23 -23.31
N GLY A 123 17.94 14.74 -22.58
CA GLY A 123 18.57 16.04 -22.77
C GLY A 123 17.81 17.26 -22.23
N SER A 124 16.75 17.07 -21.43
CA SER A 124 16.09 18.19 -20.72
C SER A 124 15.09 17.72 -19.66
N GLY A 125 15.06 18.41 -18.52
CA GLY A 125 14.01 18.29 -17.52
C GLY A 125 13.67 19.63 -16.88
N LEU A 126 12.47 19.75 -16.32
CA LEU A 126 12.05 20.93 -15.56
C LEU A 126 11.44 20.49 -14.23
N TYR A 127 12.01 20.95 -13.13
CA TYR A 127 11.46 20.81 -11.79
C TYR A 127 10.97 22.17 -11.31
N ILE A 128 9.69 22.26 -10.96
CA ILE A 128 9.07 23.48 -10.42
C ILE A 128 8.68 23.18 -8.99
N SER A 129 9.29 23.89 -8.05
CA SER A 129 8.90 23.83 -6.65
C SER A 129 8.06 25.05 -6.28
N GLY A 130 6.96 24.84 -5.58
CA GLY A 130 6.22 25.91 -4.92
C GLY A 130 6.31 25.87 -3.40
N GLU A 131 6.82 24.77 -2.83
CA GLU A 131 7.02 24.61 -1.38
C GLU A 131 8.44 24.99 -0.93
N GLU A 132 9.45 24.72 -1.75
CA GLU A 132 10.85 24.86 -1.37
C GLU A 132 11.59 25.84 -2.28
N SER A 133 12.60 26.51 -1.73
CA SER A 133 13.47 27.37 -2.51
C SER A 133 14.40 26.56 -3.43
N VAL A 134 14.86 27.20 -4.51
CA VAL A 134 15.82 26.61 -5.46
C VAL A 134 17.07 26.08 -4.76
N SER A 135 17.57 26.79 -3.75
CA SER A 135 18.75 26.39 -2.98
C SER A 135 18.51 25.14 -2.14
N GLN A 136 17.33 24.98 -1.52
CA GLN A 136 16.99 23.79 -0.74
C GLN A 136 16.88 22.54 -1.61
N VAL A 137 16.22 22.66 -2.76
CA VAL A 137 16.10 21.55 -3.73
C VAL A 137 17.47 21.21 -4.32
N GLY A 138 18.29 22.21 -4.64
CA GLY A 138 19.66 22.02 -5.11
C GLY A 138 20.55 21.31 -4.10
N LEU A 139 20.49 21.69 -2.82
CA LEU A 139 21.23 21.02 -1.75
C LEU A 139 20.79 19.56 -1.59
N ARG A 140 19.49 19.27 -1.75
CA ARG A 140 18.98 17.88 -1.77
C ARG A 140 19.57 17.09 -2.92
N ALA A 141 19.56 17.64 -4.14
CA ALA A 141 20.15 16.97 -5.31
C ALA A 141 21.64 16.67 -5.10
N GLN A 142 22.39 17.62 -4.52
CA GLN A 142 23.81 17.43 -4.17
C GLN A 142 24.00 16.33 -3.13
N ARG A 143 23.19 16.31 -2.06
CA ARG A 143 23.25 15.29 -1.01
C ARG A 143 22.99 13.88 -1.56
N LEU A 144 22.06 13.77 -2.50
CA LEU A 144 21.72 12.53 -3.18
C LEU A 144 22.77 12.13 -4.26
N GLY A 145 23.81 12.95 -4.48
CA GLY A 145 24.83 12.69 -5.49
C GLY A 145 24.29 12.70 -6.93
N LEU A 146 23.24 13.48 -7.20
CA LEU A 146 22.59 13.52 -8.51
C LEU A 146 23.37 14.41 -9.48
N ASP A 147 23.64 13.87 -10.66
CA ASP A 147 24.19 14.59 -11.80
C ASP A 147 23.07 15.33 -12.54
N ALA A 148 22.78 16.57 -12.10
CA ALA A 148 21.59 17.32 -12.44
C ALA A 148 21.80 18.41 -13.51
N ASP A 149 22.87 18.32 -14.32
CA ASP A 149 23.24 19.35 -15.30
C ASP A 149 22.13 19.65 -16.33
N GLU A 150 21.34 18.64 -16.69
CA GLU A 150 20.24 18.74 -17.66
C GLU A 150 18.87 19.08 -17.01
N LEU A 151 18.81 19.19 -15.68
CA LEU A 151 17.58 19.50 -14.95
C LEU A 151 17.52 20.98 -14.59
N LEU A 152 16.57 21.69 -15.21
CA LEU A 152 16.26 23.07 -14.86
C LEU A 152 15.35 23.12 -13.64
N LEU A 153 15.60 24.07 -12.74
CA LEU A 153 14.86 24.23 -11.49
C LEU A 153 14.30 25.66 -11.40
N ALA A 154 13.01 25.77 -11.10
CA ALA A 154 12.34 27.05 -10.85
C ALA A 154 11.55 26.99 -9.54
N ALA A 155 11.54 28.09 -8.80
CA ALA A 155 10.64 28.29 -7.67
C ALA A 155 9.50 29.19 -8.12
N GLU A 156 8.33 28.62 -8.43
CA GLU A 156 7.22 29.34 -9.03
C GLU A 156 5.88 28.78 -8.57
N THR A 157 4.92 29.68 -8.30
CA THR A 157 3.56 29.33 -7.86
C THR A 157 2.48 29.84 -8.82
N ASP A 158 2.78 30.81 -9.68
CA ASP A 158 1.83 31.31 -10.69
C ASP A 158 1.72 30.34 -11.87
N LEU A 159 0.54 29.75 -12.04
CA LEU A 159 0.23 28.81 -13.11
C LEU A 159 0.51 29.39 -14.51
N THR A 160 0.35 30.70 -14.68
CA THR A 160 0.64 31.40 -15.94
C THR A 160 2.12 31.29 -16.29
N GLN A 161 2.99 31.54 -15.31
CA GLN A 161 4.45 31.45 -15.48
C GLN A 161 4.90 30.00 -15.65
N ILE A 162 4.36 29.09 -14.84
CA ILE A 162 4.59 27.64 -14.96
C ILE A 162 4.30 27.17 -16.38
N THR A 163 3.13 27.53 -16.93
CA THR A 163 2.76 27.12 -18.30
C THR A 163 3.62 27.80 -19.37
N ALA A 164 4.11 29.02 -19.12
CA ALA A 164 5.02 29.73 -20.03
C ALA A 164 6.38 29.01 -20.10
N HIS A 165 6.98 28.67 -18.95
CA HIS A 165 8.24 27.93 -18.89
C HIS A 165 8.15 26.58 -19.62
N ILE A 166 7.07 25.82 -19.40
CA ILE A 166 6.89 24.52 -20.07
C ILE A 166 6.72 24.69 -21.60
N ARG A 167 6.04 25.75 -22.07
CA ARG A 167 5.91 26.02 -23.51
C ARG A 167 7.20 26.44 -24.17
N GLU A 168 8.02 27.22 -23.47
CA GLU A 168 9.30 27.71 -23.97
C GLU A 168 10.32 26.58 -24.02
N LEU A 169 10.47 25.85 -22.92
CA LEU A 169 11.51 24.83 -22.77
C LEU A 169 11.14 23.49 -23.43
N LYS A 170 9.85 23.15 -23.47
CA LYS A 170 9.34 21.85 -23.93
C LYS A 170 10.17 20.67 -23.38
N PRO A 171 10.31 20.57 -22.04
CA PRO A 171 11.22 19.61 -21.43
C PRO A 171 10.75 18.18 -21.68
N ALA A 172 11.65 17.21 -21.65
CA ALA A 172 11.27 15.80 -21.78
C ALA A 172 10.38 15.33 -20.61
N ILE A 173 10.54 15.94 -19.43
CA ILE A 173 9.72 15.73 -18.23
C ILE A 173 9.54 17.05 -17.48
N ALA A 174 8.33 17.31 -16.97
CA ALA A 174 8.07 18.39 -16.03
C ALA A 174 7.54 17.86 -14.70
N VAL A 175 8.08 18.33 -13.57
CA VAL A 175 7.62 18.02 -12.21
C VAL A 175 7.11 19.28 -11.54
N ILE A 176 5.93 19.21 -10.92
CA ILE A 176 5.32 20.28 -10.12
C ILE A 176 5.19 19.82 -8.67
N ASP A 177 5.99 20.38 -7.78
CA ASP A 177 6.09 20.03 -6.36
C ASP A 177 5.79 21.24 -5.45
N SER A 178 4.55 21.49 -5.02
CA SER A 178 3.36 20.63 -5.15
C SER A 178 2.20 21.34 -5.83
N ILE A 179 1.17 20.59 -6.26
CA ILE A 179 0.01 21.20 -6.91
C ILE A 179 -0.80 22.09 -5.96
N GLN A 180 -0.68 21.87 -4.65
CA GLN A 180 -1.37 22.68 -3.62
C GLN A 180 -0.90 24.13 -3.62
N THR A 181 0.35 24.40 -3.98
CA THR A 181 0.92 25.76 -3.96
C THR A 181 0.64 26.54 -5.23
N VAL A 182 0.15 25.88 -6.28
CA VAL A 182 -0.07 26.51 -7.59
C VAL A 182 -1.35 27.35 -7.59
N GLN A 183 -1.27 28.54 -8.18
CA GLN A 183 -2.36 29.51 -8.22
C GLN A 183 -2.59 30.02 -9.64
N HIS A 184 -3.87 30.11 -10.02
CA HIS A 184 -4.28 30.87 -11.19
C HIS A 184 -4.64 32.31 -10.76
N PRO A 185 -3.97 33.36 -11.25
CA PRO A 185 -4.16 34.73 -10.78
C PRO A 185 -5.55 35.30 -11.07
N ALA A 186 -6.24 34.81 -12.12
CA ALA A 186 -7.62 35.20 -12.43
C ALA A 186 -8.69 34.58 -11.51
N LEU A 187 -8.34 33.65 -10.61
CA LEU A 187 -9.29 33.03 -9.69
C LEU A 187 -9.21 33.70 -8.31
N ASP A 188 -10.34 34.22 -7.84
CA ASP A 188 -10.49 34.81 -6.50
C ASP A 188 -10.67 33.72 -5.43
N SER A 189 -9.66 32.87 -5.27
CA SER A 189 -9.62 31.80 -4.27
C SER A 189 -8.19 31.53 -3.81
N ALA A 190 -8.03 31.22 -2.53
CA ALA A 190 -6.72 30.99 -1.93
C ALA A 190 -6.02 29.74 -2.53
N PRO A 191 -4.67 29.70 -2.56
CA PRO A 191 -3.92 28.50 -2.94
C PRO A 191 -4.34 27.29 -2.08
N GLY A 192 -4.22 26.10 -2.64
CA GLY A 192 -4.58 24.85 -1.96
C GLY A 192 -6.09 24.57 -1.87
N THR A 193 -6.95 25.54 -2.21
CA THR A 193 -8.39 25.29 -2.34
C THR A 193 -8.68 24.33 -3.49
N LEU A 194 -9.74 23.53 -3.36
CA LEU A 194 -10.12 22.53 -4.36
C LEU A 194 -10.33 23.15 -5.75
N THR A 195 -10.81 24.39 -5.82
CA THR A 195 -11.01 25.15 -7.06
C THR A 195 -9.68 25.45 -7.75
N GLN A 196 -8.71 26.04 -7.04
CA GLN A 196 -7.36 26.33 -7.58
C GLN A 196 -6.67 25.05 -8.08
N VAL A 197 -6.68 24.00 -7.25
CA VAL A 197 -5.99 22.74 -7.56
C VAL A 197 -6.61 22.06 -8.79
N ARG A 198 -7.96 22.06 -8.92
CA ARG A 198 -8.64 21.51 -10.10
C ARG A 198 -8.39 22.31 -11.37
N GLU A 199 -8.37 23.64 -11.28
CA GLU A 199 -8.08 24.50 -12.43
C GLU A 199 -6.64 24.29 -12.91
N ALA A 200 -5.67 24.26 -11.98
CA ALA A 200 -4.27 23.99 -12.27
C ALA A 200 -4.09 22.63 -12.93
N ALA A 201 -4.66 21.56 -12.35
CA ALA A 201 -4.58 20.21 -12.93
C ALA A 201 -5.22 20.14 -14.32
N THR A 202 -6.35 20.80 -14.55
CA THR A 202 -7.04 20.82 -15.86
C THR A 202 -6.21 21.56 -16.91
N THR A 203 -5.63 22.71 -16.53
CA THR A 203 -4.77 23.51 -17.41
C THR A 203 -3.50 22.74 -17.77
N LEU A 204 -2.84 22.13 -16.78
CA LEU A 204 -1.65 21.31 -16.99
C LEU A 204 -1.96 20.06 -17.81
N GLN A 205 -3.12 19.43 -17.64
CA GLN A 205 -3.52 18.28 -18.48
C GLN A 205 -3.63 18.67 -19.95
N ARG A 206 -4.26 19.82 -20.24
CA ARG A 206 -4.37 20.32 -21.63
C ARG A 206 -2.98 20.61 -22.19
N LEU A 207 -2.13 21.27 -21.41
CA LEU A 207 -0.77 21.59 -21.80
C LEU A 207 0.08 20.34 -22.10
N ALA A 208 0.00 19.32 -21.23
CA ALA A 208 0.68 18.04 -21.41
C ALA A 208 0.30 17.41 -22.76
N LYS A 209 -0.99 17.36 -23.09
CA LYS A 209 -1.49 16.82 -24.35
C LYS A 209 -1.11 17.66 -25.56
N GLU A 210 -1.18 18.99 -25.44
CA GLU A 210 -0.83 19.94 -26.50
C GLU A 210 0.65 19.81 -26.91
N LEU A 211 1.54 19.75 -25.92
CA LEU A 211 2.99 19.74 -26.15
C LEU A 211 3.59 18.33 -26.21
N SER A 212 2.80 17.29 -25.91
CA SER A 212 3.29 15.93 -25.70
C SER A 212 4.35 15.80 -24.58
N VAL A 213 4.34 16.73 -23.62
CA VAL A 213 5.23 16.74 -22.45
C VAL A 213 4.54 16.02 -21.28
N PRO A 214 5.13 14.96 -20.69
CA PRO A 214 4.60 14.36 -19.48
C PRO A 214 4.85 15.27 -18.28
N ILE A 215 3.79 15.43 -17.47
CA ILE A 215 3.81 16.29 -16.29
C ILE A 215 3.49 15.43 -15.06
N PHE A 216 4.37 15.47 -14.06
CA PHE A 216 4.18 14.84 -12.76
C PHE A 216 3.77 15.90 -11.74
N LEU A 217 2.71 15.60 -10.98
CA LEU A 217 2.19 16.44 -9.91
C LEU A 217 2.43 15.77 -8.57
N VAL A 218 2.98 16.49 -7.60
CA VAL A 218 2.99 16.05 -6.20
C VAL A 218 1.71 16.53 -5.53
N GLY A 219 1.02 15.61 -4.85
CA GLY A 219 -0.10 15.92 -3.98
C GLY A 219 0.12 15.36 -2.57
N HIS A 220 -0.02 16.21 -1.56
CA HIS A 220 -0.09 15.79 -0.16
C HIS A 220 -1.46 15.18 0.18
N VAL A 221 -1.46 14.05 0.88
CA VAL A 221 -2.65 13.50 1.53
C VAL A 221 -2.69 14.02 2.96
N THR A 222 -3.78 14.69 3.35
CA THR A 222 -3.97 15.11 4.74
C THR A 222 -4.69 14.01 5.54
N LYS A 223 -4.29 13.82 6.82
CA LYS A 223 -4.82 12.77 7.72
C LYS A 223 -6.34 12.82 7.93
N GLU A 224 -6.97 13.95 7.64
CA GLU A 224 -8.42 14.17 7.79
C GLU A 224 -9.21 14.06 6.48
N GLY A 225 -8.57 13.77 5.34
CA GLY A 225 -9.26 13.68 4.04
C GLY A 225 -9.89 14.98 3.53
N ASN A 226 -9.77 16.09 4.27
CA ASN A 226 -10.46 17.35 4.02
C ASN A 226 -9.72 18.31 3.09
N LEU A 227 -8.48 18.02 2.69
CA LEU A 227 -7.82 18.77 1.62
C LEU A 227 -7.29 17.82 0.55
N ALA A 228 -8.15 17.59 -0.45
CA ALA A 228 -7.82 17.06 -1.76
C ALA A 228 -6.84 15.87 -1.75
N GLY A 229 -7.23 14.78 -1.10
CA GLY A 229 -6.62 13.47 -1.39
C GLY A 229 -6.70 13.18 -2.91
N PRO A 230 -5.93 12.21 -3.43
CA PRO A 230 -5.83 11.92 -4.87
C PRO A 230 -7.19 11.84 -5.59
N ARG A 231 -8.24 11.42 -4.88
CA ARG A 231 -9.65 11.40 -5.34
C ARG A 231 -10.16 12.70 -5.95
N ALA A 232 -9.72 13.86 -5.45
CA ALA A 232 -10.17 15.16 -5.94
C ALA A 232 -9.76 15.44 -7.40
N LEU A 233 -8.60 14.91 -7.79
CA LEU A 233 -7.98 15.06 -9.10
C LEU A 233 -8.02 13.77 -9.92
N GLU A 234 -8.41 12.65 -9.30
CA GLU A 234 -8.40 11.31 -9.88
C GLU A 234 -9.10 11.27 -11.23
N HIS A 235 -10.22 11.98 -11.42
CA HIS A 235 -10.93 12.00 -12.70
C HIS A 235 -10.21 12.84 -13.78
N ILE A 236 -9.47 13.87 -13.37
CA ILE A 236 -8.76 14.80 -14.26
C ILE A 236 -7.50 14.13 -14.78
N VAL A 237 -6.68 13.55 -13.91
CA VAL A 237 -5.36 13.00 -14.28
C VAL A 237 -5.47 11.68 -15.06
N ASP A 238 -4.40 11.34 -15.77
CA ASP A 238 -4.33 10.10 -16.55
C ASP A 238 -3.85 8.92 -15.69
N CYS A 239 -2.97 9.18 -14.72
CA CYS A 239 -2.49 8.21 -13.75
C CYS A 239 -2.46 8.80 -12.33
N VAL A 240 -2.88 8.01 -11.34
CA VAL A 240 -2.79 8.32 -9.91
C VAL A 240 -1.93 7.23 -9.26
N LEU A 241 -0.82 7.66 -8.69
CA LEU A 241 0.08 6.83 -7.90
C LEU A 241 -0.07 7.21 -6.43
N GLN A 242 -0.06 6.21 -5.56
CA GLN A 242 -0.08 6.37 -4.12
C GLN A 242 1.22 5.82 -3.56
N PHE A 243 1.96 6.65 -2.84
CA PHE A 243 3.18 6.29 -2.16
C PHE A 243 2.89 6.10 -0.67
N GLU A 244 3.12 4.89 -0.20
CA GLU A 244 2.76 4.41 1.13
C GLU A 244 4.00 3.90 1.86
N GLY A 245 4.03 4.03 3.18
CA GLY A 245 5.06 3.44 4.01
C GLY A 245 4.90 3.91 5.45
N ASP A 246 5.22 3.04 6.39
CA ASP A 246 5.23 3.36 7.81
C ASP A 246 6.59 3.98 8.17
N GLU A 247 6.62 4.84 9.19
CA GLU A 247 7.87 5.38 9.77
C GLU A 247 8.78 4.26 10.27
N HIS A 248 8.20 3.17 10.76
CA HIS A 248 8.93 2.02 11.32
C HIS A 248 9.37 0.99 10.27
N ASN A 249 8.88 1.13 9.04
CA ASN A 249 9.18 0.20 7.97
C ASN A 249 10.20 0.86 7.04
N GLN A 250 11.28 0.15 6.72
CA GLN A 250 12.33 0.69 5.83
C GLN A 250 11.81 0.88 4.39
N PHE A 251 10.74 0.17 4.04
CA PHE A 251 10.20 0.14 2.70
C PHE A 251 9.13 1.21 2.43
N ARG A 252 9.08 1.61 1.17
CA ARG A 252 8.13 2.55 0.60
C ARG A 252 7.48 1.88 -0.62
N LEU A 253 6.16 1.77 -0.60
CA LEU A 253 5.35 1.06 -1.58
C LEU A 253 4.67 2.07 -2.49
N LEU A 254 4.88 1.95 -3.80
CA LEU A 254 4.25 2.79 -4.82
C LEU A 254 3.18 1.96 -5.56
N ARG A 255 1.92 2.35 -5.47
CA ARG A 255 0.79 1.66 -6.10
C ARG A 255 0.05 2.56 -7.08
N ALA A 256 -0.49 1.99 -8.16
CA ALA A 256 -1.33 2.74 -9.09
C ALA A 256 -2.82 2.66 -8.71
N LEU A 257 -3.40 3.71 -8.14
CA LEU A 257 -4.85 3.75 -7.88
C LEU A 257 -5.66 3.91 -9.18
N LYS A 258 -5.07 4.60 -10.16
CA LYS A 258 -5.63 4.78 -11.50
C LYS A 258 -4.50 4.76 -12.51
N ASN A 259 -4.63 3.99 -13.58
CA ASN A 259 -3.68 4.03 -14.68
C ASN A 259 -4.43 3.85 -16.02
N ARG A 260 -4.57 4.92 -16.81
CA ARG A 260 -5.16 4.85 -18.15
C ARG A 260 -4.26 4.12 -19.16
N PHE A 261 -3.00 3.92 -18.81
CA PHE A 261 -1.98 3.37 -19.70
C PHE A 261 -1.49 1.99 -19.24
N GLY A 262 -1.93 1.48 -18.10
CA GLY A 262 -1.39 0.26 -17.52
C GLY A 262 -2.34 -0.36 -16.51
N SER A 263 -1.87 -1.41 -15.84
CA SER A 263 -2.62 -2.04 -14.74
C SER A 263 -2.57 -1.15 -13.50
N THR A 264 -3.67 -1.11 -12.73
CA THR A 264 -3.72 -0.49 -11.40
C THR A 264 -3.12 -1.38 -10.32
N ASN A 265 -2.96 -2.67 -10.62
CA ASN A 265 -2.53 -3.61 -9.60
C ASN A 265 -0.99 -3.72 -9.53
N GLU A 266 -0.23 -2.88 -10.24
CA GLU A 266 1.23 -2.93 -10.17
C GLU A 266 1.75 -2.28 -8.87
N LEU A 267 2.76 -2.92 -8.29
CA LEU A 267 3.46 -2.45 -7.08
C LEU A 267 4.94 -2.23 -7.35
N GLY A 268 5.36 -0.99 -7.10
CA GLY A 268 6.75 -0.58 -6.98
C GLY A 268 7.21 -0.67 -5.52
N VAL A 269 8.36 -1.27 -5.26
CA VAL A 269 8.94 -1.32 -3.92
C VAL A 269 10.25 -0.55 -3.90
N PHE A 270 10.35 0.39 -2.96
CA PHE A 270 11.52 1.24 -2.78
C PHE A 270 12.02 1.18 -1.34
N GLU A 271 13.28 1.49 -1.15
CA GLU A 271 13.92 1.68 0.14
C GLU A 271 14.56 3.07 0.17
N MET A 272 14.39 3.78 1.28
CA MET A 272 15.04 5.08 1.47
C MET A 272 16.42 4.86 2.10
N SER A 273 17.48 5.08 1.34
CA SER A 273 18.87 5.03 1.79
C SER A 273 19.46 6.43 1.95
N GLU A 274 20.71 6.52 2.41
CA GLU A 274 21.46 7.78 2.42
C GLU A 274 21.68 8.34 1.00
N ALA A 275 21.75 7.46 0.00
CA ALA A 275 21.92 7.80 -1.40
C ALA A 275 20.61 8.19 -2.10
N GLY A 276 19.45 7.93 -1.49
CA GLY A 276 18.15 8.31 -2.02
C GLY A 276 17.13 7.19 -2.04
N MET A 277 16.23 7.22 -3.04
CA MET A 277 15.19 6.23 -3.25
C MET A 277 15.67 5.09 -4.15
N GLU A 278 16.00 3.96 -3.54
CA GLU A 278 16.50 2.79 -4.26
C GLU A 278 15.38 1.82 -4.61
N SER A 279 15.44 1.28 -5.84
CA SER A 279 14.47 0.27 -6.30
C SER A 279 14.81 -1.10 -5.73
N VAL A 280 13.83 -1.76 -5.12
CA VAL A 280 13.98 -3.10 -4.57
C VAL A 280 13.59 -4.14 -5.63
N GLU A 281 14.59 -4.83 -6.19
CA GLU A 281 14.36 -5.85 -7.22
C GLU A 281 13.65 -7.09 -6.65
N ASN A 282 14.05 -7.54 -5.45
CA ASN A 282 13.55 -8.76 -4.83
C ASN A 282 12.91 -8.53 -3.45
N PRO A 283 11.71 -7.94 -3.40
CA PRO A 283 11.03 -7.62 -2.15
C PRO A 283 10.69 -8.87 -1.34
N SER A 284 10.40 -10.00 -2.00
CA SER A 284 10.11 -11.27 -1.33
C SER A 284 11.28 -11.75 -0.44
N GLN A 285 12.53 -11.59 -0.88
CA GLN A 285 13.69 -11.95 -0.03
C GLN A 285 13.77 -11.06 1.21
N LEU A 286 13.48 -9.76 1.06
CA LEU A 286 13.53 -8.82 2.17
C LEU A 286 12.41 -9.07 3.17
N PHE A 287 11.16 -9.30 2.70
CA PHE A 287 10.04 -9.62 3.59
C PHE A 287 10.23 -10.91 4.38
N LEU A 288 11.05 -11.84 3.89
CA LEU A 288 11.35 -13.11 4.55
C LEU A 288 12.65 -13.10 5.36
N SER A 289 13.46 -12.04 5.25
CA SER A 289 14.82 -11.98 5.84
C SER A 289 14.83 -11.99 7.37
N GLN A 290 13.76 -11.49 8.01
CA GLN A 290 13.64 -11.38 9.47
C GLN A 290 12.85 -12.54 10.11
N ARG A 291 12.48 -13.56 9.32
CA ARG A 291 11.66 -14.68 9.83
C ARG A 291 12.42 -15.45 10.90
N ALA A 292 11.82 -15.55 12.09
CA ALA A 292 12.34 -16.39 13.16
C ALA A 292 12.29 -17.87 12.74
N GLU A 293 13.40 -18.59 12.90
CA GLU A 293 13.46 -19.99 12.52
C GLU A 293 12.55 -20.84 13.41
N SER A 294 11.70 -21.65 12.78
CA SER A 294 10.83 -22.62 13.47
C SER A 294 9.92 -22.02 14.57
N ALA A 295 9.45 -20.78 14.38
CA ALA A 295 8.48 -20.16 15.27
C ALA A 295 7.04 -20.64 14.99
N PRO A 296 6.29 -21.13 16.01
CA PRO A 296 4.86 -21.35 15.89
C PRO A 296 4.12 -20.08 15.48
N GLY A 297 3.09 -20.23 14.65
CA GLY A 297 2.31 -19.10 14.19
C GLY A 297 2.87 -18.37 12.97
N SER A 298 3.97 -18.83 12.36
CA SER A 298 4.55 -18.22 11.15
C SER A 298 4.31 -19.11 9.92
N ALA A 299 3.58 -18.58 8.93
CA ALA A 299 3.33 -19.23 7.63
C ALA A 299 3.71 -18.29 6.48
N VAL A 300 4.26 -18.82 5.39
CA VAL A 300 4.57 -17.99 4.20
C VAL A 300 3.44 -18.11 3.18
N ALA A 301 2.89 -16.97 2.77
CA ALA A 301 1.87 -16.87 1.74
C ALA A 301 2.47 -16.49 0.39
N ALA A 302 2.09 -17.19 -0.68
CA ALA A 302 2.39 -16.78 -2.04
C ALA A 302 1.23 -15.97 -2.62
N VAL A 303 1.40 -14.66 -2.67
CA VAL A 303 0.37 -13.69 -3.09
C VAL A 303 0.73 -13.08 -4.45
N VAL A 304 -0.24 -12.47 -5.11
CA VAL A 304 -0.05 -11.75 -6.37
C VAL A 304 -0.64 -10.36 -6.20
N GLU A 305 0.24 -9.36 -6.18
CA GLU A 305 -0.14 -7.96 -6.19
C GLU A 305 -0.02 -7.49 -7.64
N GLY A 306 -1.18 -7.47 -8.31
CA GLY A 306 -1.35 -7.32 -9.75
C GLY A 306 -0.62 -8.30 -10.63
N ALA A 307 0.48 -7.88 -11.24
CA ALA A 307 1.28 -8.78 -12.05
C ALA A 307 2.42 -9.44 -11.26
N ARG A 308 2.79 -8.88 -10.10
CA ARG A 308 3.96 -9.29 -9.33
C ARG A 308 3.59 -10.37 -8.32
N PRO A 309 4.12 -11.60 -8.46
CA PRO A 309 4.07 -12.56 -7.37
C PRO A 309 4.99 -12.11 -6.23
N LEU A 310 4.52 -12.24 -5.00
CA LEU A 310 5.24 -11.89 -3.78
C LEU A 310 5.07 -13.01 -2.75
N LEU A 311 6.14 -13.30 -2.01
CA LEU A 311 6.07 -14.17 -0.84
C LEU A 311 6.09 -13.28 0.40
N VAL A 312 5.08 -13.41 1.24
CA VAL A 312 4.92 -12.61 2.47
C VAL A 312 4.73 -13.54 3.66
N GLU A 313 5.31 -13.19 4.81
CA GLU A 313 5.09 -13.92 6.06
C GLU A 313 3.76 -13.47 6.70
N VAL A 314 2.93 -14.44 7.04
CA VAL A 314 1.73 -14.28 7.87
C VAL A 314 2.04 -14.82 9.25
N GLN A 315 1.89 -13.96 10.24
CA GLN A 315 2.10 -14.24 11.65
C GLN A 315 0.76 -14.30 12.36
N ALA A 316 0.60 -15.28 13.23
CA ALA A 316 -0.55 -15.42 14.11
C ALA A 316 -0.10 -15.68 15.54
N LEU A 317 -0.79 -15.05 16.49
CA LEU A 317 -0.64 -15.29 17.92
C LEU A 317 -2.02 -15.59 18.51
N CYS A 318 -2.22 -16.82 18.97
CA CYS A 318 -3.41 -17.24 19.70
C CYS A 318 -3.07 -17.35 21.19
N ALA A 319 -3.84 -16.67 22.03
CA ALA A 319 -3.66 -16.71 23.48
C ALA A 319 -5.03 -16.84 24.18
N PRO A 320 -5.11 -17.48 25.36
CA PRO A 320 -6.34 -17.52 26.13
C PRO A 320 -6.88 -16.11 26.41
N SER A 321 -8.17 -15.87 26.15
CA SER A 321 -8.82 -14.60 26.51
C SER A 321 -9.26 -14.63 27.96
N TYR A 322 -8.95 -13.55 28.69
CA TYR A 322 -9.48 -13.29 30.03
C TYR A 322 -10.64 -12.29 30.03
N PHE A 323 -11.00 -11.77 28.86
CA PHE A 323 -12.13 -10.86 28.67
C PHE A 323 -13.39 -11.60 28.26
N ALA A 324 -14.56 -11.02 28.55
CA ALA A 324 -15.87 -11.55 28.15
C ALA A 324 -16.02 -11.69 26.62
N ALA A 325 -15.35 -10.83 25.85
CA ALA A 325 -15.24 -10.93 24.41
C ALA A 325 -13.76 -11.02 24.02
N PRO A 326 -13.32 -12.09 23.34
CA PRO A 326 -11.95 -12.23 22.89
C PRO A 326 -11.56 -11.15 21.88
N ARG A 327 -10.30 -10.72 21.95
CA ARG A 327 -9.71 -9.74 21.05
C ARG A 327 -9.38 -10.38 19.72
N ARG A 328 -9.66 -9.64 18.64
CA ARG A 328 -9.30 -10.01 17.29
C ARG A 328 -8.62 -8.80 16.66
N VAL A 329 -7.32 -8.90 16.42
CA VAL A 329 -6.51 -7.79 15.91
C VAL A 329 -5.87 -8.25 14.61
N VAL A 330 -6.02 -7.46 13.55
CA VAL A 330 -5.53 -7.80 12.22
C VAL A 330 -4.78 -6.61 11.64
N THR A 331 -3.54 -6.86 11.21
CA THR A 331 -2.67 -5.88 10.54
C THR A 331 -2.21 -6.45 9.20
N GLY A 332 -2.34 -5.69 8.12
CA GLY A 332 -1.86 -6.08 6.78
C GLY A 332 -2.76 -7.05 5.99
N ALA A 333 -3.83 -7.59 6.59
CA ALA A 333 -4.85 -8.41 5.93
C ALA A 333 -6.26 -7.80 6.08
N ASP A 334 -7.22 -8.27 5.29
CA ASP A 334 -8.63 -7.89 5.47
C ASP A 334 -9.21 -8.49 6.76
N TYR A 335 -9.76 -7.63 7.62
CA TYR A 335 -10.29 -8.03 8.92
C TYR A 335 -11.45 -9.03 8.79
N ASN A 336 -12.39 -8.80 7.88
CA ASN A 336 -13.57 -9.66 7.73
C ASN A 336 -13.21 -11.04 7.18
N ARG A 337 -12.24 -11.12 6.25
CA ARG A 337 -11.71 -12.40 5.77
C ARG A 337 -11.08 -13.21 6.89
N VAL A 338 -10.27 -12.58 7.74
CA VAL A 338 -9.70 -13.27 8.91
C VAL A 338 -10.82 -13.84 9.79
N LEU A 339 -11.87 -13.06 10.10
CA LEU A 339 -13.00 -13.56 10.89
C LEU A 339 -13.67 -14.80 10.27
N VAL A 340 -13.86 -14.79 8.94
CA VAL A 340 -14.42 -15.94 8.21
C VAL A 340 -13.50 -17.15 8.31
N VAL A 341 -12.19 -16.98 8.11
CA VAL A 341 -11.20 -18.06 8.23
C VAL A 341 -11.23 -18.66 9.64
N LEU A 342 -11.27 -17.84 10.70
CA LEU A 342 -11.37 -18.30 12.08
C LEU A 342 -12.66 -19.12 12.31
N ALA A 343 -13.80 -18.65 11.79
CA ALA A 343 -15.07 -19.37 11.90
C ALA A 343 -15.04 -20.72 11.18
N VAL A 344 -14.37 -20.80 10.02
CA VAL A 344 -14.19 -22.05 9.27
C VAL A 344 -13.28 -23.02 10.04
N ILE A 345 -12.15 -22.54 10.59
CA ILE A 345 -11.27 -23.35 11.45
C ILE A 345 -12.08 -23.95 12.59
N GLU A 346 -12.83 -23.13 13.32
CA GLU A 346 -13.60 -23.59 14.47
C GLU A 346 -14.67 -24.62 14.09
N LYS A 347 -15.47 -24.31 13.06
CA LYS A 347 -16.59 -25.18 12.67
C LYS A 347 -16.16 -26.47 11.97
N ARG A 348 -15.12 -26.42 11.13
CA ARG A 348 -14.71 -27.54 10.25
C ARG A 348 -13.61 -28.40 10.85
N LEU A 349 -12.72 -27.81 11.65
CA LEU A 349 -11.65 -28.55 12.33
C LEU A 349 -12.03 -28.92 13.77
N GLY A 350 -13.04 -28.28 14.36
CA GLY A 350 -13.46 -28.53 15.74
C GLY A 350 -12.52 -27.91 16.78
N LEU A 351 -11.73 -26.91 16.37
CA LEU A 351 -10.78 -26.19 17.22
C LEU A 351 -11.48 -25.01 17.90
N ARG A 352 -11.49 -24.96 19.22
CA ARG A 352 -12.14 -23.86 19.97
C ARG A 352 -11.27 -22.60 19.90
N LEU A 353 -11.71 -21.61 19.11
CA LEU A 353 -11.09 -20.28 19.01
C LEU A 353 -11.95 -19.21 19.69
N GLY A 354 -13.22 -19.48 19.95
CA GLY A 354 -14.17 -18.55 20.57
C GLY A 354 -13.80 -18.05 21.97
N ASP A 355 -12.83 -18.67 22.64
CA ASP A 355 -12.29 -18.32 23.95
C ASP A 355 -10.83 -17.83 23.91
N MET A 356 -10.29 -17.56 22.71
CA MET A 356 -8.93 -17.09 22.52
C MET A 356 -8.86 -15.71 21.86
N ASP A 357 -7.94 -14.89 22.35
CA ASP A 357 -7.47 -13.72 21.64
C ASP A 357 -6.65 -14.17 20.42
N VAL A 358 -6.91 -13.55 19.27
CA VAL A 358 -6.22 -13.85 18.01
C VAL A 358 -5.66 -12.57 17.41
N TYR A 359 -4.35 -12.53 17.23
CA TYR A 359 -3.63 -11.47 16.54
C TYR A 359 -3.10 -12.03 15.23
N VAL A 360 -3.36 -11.35 14.11
CA VAL A 360 -2.84 -11.71 12.79
C VAL A 360 -2.09 -10.51 12.20
N ASN A 361 -0.88 -10.74 11.72
CA ASN A 361 -0.03 -9.71 11.12
C ASN A 361 0.58 -10.22 9.81
N VAL A 362 0.55 -9.40 8.76
CA VAL A 362 1.35 -9.64 7.55
C VAL A 362 2.66 -8.87 7.70
N ALA A 363 3.78 -9.60 7.78
CA ALA A 363 5.09 -9.00 8.00
C ALA A 363 5.55 -8.15 6.80
N GLY A 364 6.50 -7.26 7.05
CA GLY A 364 7.02 -6.32 6.04
C GLY A 364 6.12 -5.11 5.78
N GLY A 365 5.08 -4.90 6.60
CA GLY A 365 4.15 -3.76 6.52
C GLY A 365 3.37 -3.67 5.20
N VAL A 366 3.29 -4.78 4.48
CA VAL A 366 2.54 -4.87 3.23
C VAL A 366 1.07 -5.13 3.54
N LYS A 367 0.18 -4.29 2.99
CA LYS A 367 -1.25 -4.59 2.95
C LYS A 367 -1.55 -5.49 1.78
N VAL A 368 -2.11 -6.65 2.05
CA VAL A 368 -2.47 -7.67 1.05
C VAL A 368 -3.98 -7.85 1.05
N GLN A 369 -4.59 -7.59 -0.10
CA GLN A 369 -6.03 -7.77 -0.33
C GLN A 369 -6.26 -8.85 -1.38
N GLU A 370 -5.96 -10.10 -1.03
CA GLU A 370 -6.09 -11.22 -1.96
C GLU A 370 -6.68 -12.48 -1.29
N PRO A 371 -7.62 -13.18 -1.95
CA PRO A 371 -8.17 -14.44 -1.45
C PRO A 371 -7.15 -15.55 -1.20
N ALA A 372 -6.04 -15.53 -1.92
CA ALA A 372 -4.97 -16.51 -1.81
C ALA A 372 -4.33 -16.57 -0.41
N LEU A 373 -4.49 -15.50 0.39
CA LEU A 373 -3.92 -15.36 1.72
C LEU A 373 -4.59 -16.27 2.77
N ASP A 374 -5.85 -16.68 2.54
CA ASP A 374 -6.68 -17.38 3.52
C ASP A 374 -6.01 -18.67 4.03
N LEU A 375 -5.44 -19.48 3.12
CA LEU A 375 -4.80 -20.73 3.50
C LEU A 375 -3.58 -20.52 4.42
N ALA A 376 -2.77 -19.50 4.13
CA ALA A 376 -1.62 -19.16 4.97
C ALA A 376 -2.05 -18.62 6.35
N ILE A 377 -3.10 -17.80 6.40
CA ILE A 377 -3.71 -17.35 7.67
C ILE A 377 -4.16 -18.55 8.50
N ALA A 378 -4.86 -19.52 7.88
CA ALA A 378 -5.34 -20.68 8.60
C ALA A 378 -4.21 -21.55 9.15
N LEU A 379 -3.16 -21.76 8.35
CA LEU A 379 -1.96 -22.50 8.77
C LEU A 379 -1.24 -21.79 9.93
N ALA A 380 -1.05 -20.47 9.84
CA ALA A 380 -0.46 -19.68 10.91
C ALA A 380 -1.29 -19.76 12.21
N VAL A 381 -2.61 -19.57 12.14
CA VAL A 381 -3.48 -19.62 13.32
C VAL A 381 -3.45 -21.00 13.99
N VAL A 382 -3.57 -22.08 13.22
CA VAL A 382 -3.53 -23.45 13.78
C VAL A 382 -2.15 -23.77 14.34
N SER A 383 -1.07 -23.35 13.67
CA SER A 383 0.31 -23.48 14.14
C SER A 383 0.51 -22.79 15.49
N SER A 384 0.00 -21.56 15.64
CA SER A 384 0.07 -20.79 16.88
C SER A 384 -0.74 -21.44 18.00
N MET A 385 -2.00 -21.79 17.74
CA MET A 385 -2.89 -22.44 18.71
C MET A 385 -2.32 -23.76 19.25
N LYS A 386 -1.58 -24.48 18.41
CA LYS A 386 -1.03 -25.80 18.75
C LYS A 386 0.43 -25.75 19.18
N ASP A 387 1.01 -24.56 19.21
CA ASP A 387 2.42 -24.33 19.54
C ASP A 387 3.35 -25.26 18.72
N CYS A 388 3.04 -25.42 17.44
CA CYS A 388 3.70 -26.36 16.55
C CYS A 388 4.14 -25.63 15.28
N PRO A 389 5.45 -25.49 15.00
CA PRO A 389 5.94 -24.73 13.87
C PRO A 389 5.71 -25.45 12.54
N LEU A 390 5.47 -24.67 11.50
CA LEU A 390 5.39 -25.15 10.12
C LEU A 390 6.79 -25.36 9.54
N PRO A 391 6.96 -26.23 8.52
CA PRO A 391 8.24 -26.37 7.81
C PRO A 391 8.75 -25.03 7.27
N LYS A 392 10.07 -24.81 7.35
CA LYS A 392 10.71 -23.55 6.91
C LYS A 392 10.47 -23.27 5.43
N ASP A 393 10.58 -24.30 4.60
CA ASP A 393 10.54 -24.17 3.14
C ASP A 393 9.13 -24.43 2.55
N LEU A 394 8.09 -24.28 3.38
CA LEU A 394 6.69 -24.35 2.99
C LEU A 394 6.13 -22.96 2.69
N CYS A 395 5.56 -22.80 1.49
CA CYS A 395 4.66 -21.68 1.19
C CYS A 395 3.23 -22.17 0.90
N ALA A 396 2.25 -21.31 1.12
CA ALA A 396 0.84 -21.64 0.98
C ALA A 396 0.10 -20.59 0.15
N TRP A 397 -0.89 -21.03 -0.62
CA TRP A 397 -1.85 -20.11 -1.25
C TRP A 397 -3.17 -20.83 -1.54
N GLY A 398 -4.27 -20.11 -1.47
CA GLY A 398 -5.60 -20.64 -1.77
C GLY A 398 -6.69 -19.93 -0.98
N GLU A 399 -7.87 -19.83 -1.58
CA GLU A 399 -9.05 -19.27 -0.92
C GLU A 399 -9.74 -20.35 -0.09
N ILE A 400 -10.21 -20.00 1.11
CA ILE A 400 -10.98 -20.90 1.96
C ILE A 400 -12.47 -20.60 1.82
N GLY A 401 -13.22 -21.57 1.32
CA GLY A 401 -14.68 -21.50 1.30
C GLY A 401 -15.30 -21.79 2.68
N LEU A 402 -16.55 -21.39 2.87
CA LEU A 402 -17.28 -21.59 4.12
C LEU A 402 -17.53 -23.07 4.47
N ALA A 403 -17.46 -23.97 3.48
CA ALA A 403 -17.53 -25.42 3.71
C ALA A 403 -16.18 -26.02 4.13
N GLY A 404 -15.11 -25.21 4.14
CA GLY A 404 -13.74 -25.62 4.44
C GLY A 404 -13.00 -26.14 3.21
N GLU A 405 -13.58 -26.04 2.01
CA GLU A 405 -12.90 -26.37 0.77
C GLU A 405 -11.83 -25.32 0.42
N VAL A 406 -10.73 -25.78 -0.19
CA VAL A 406 -9.65 -24.89 -0.65
C VAL A 406 -9.83 -24.68 -2.15
N ARG A 407 -10.07 -23.43 -2.55
CA ARG A 407 -10.50 -23.04 -3.90
C ARG A 407 -9.35 -22.43 -4.70
N SER A 408 -9.37 -22.66 -6.01
CA SER A 408 -8.42 -22.09 -6.97
C SER A 408 -8.46 -20.57 -6.97
N VAL A 409 -7.28 -19.96 -7.10
CA VAL A 409 -7.08 -18.51 -7.28
C VAL A 409 -6.25 -18.28 -8.54
N GLY A 410 -6.30 -17.05 -9.06
CA GLY A 410 -5.57 -16.69 -10.29
C GLY A 410 -4.05 -16.85 -10.18
N HIS A 411 -3.39 -16.94 -11.33
CA HIS A 411 -1.93 -16.85 -11.47
C HIS A 411 -1.10 -17.91 -10.72
N ALA A 412 -1.62 -19.13 -10.57
CA ALA A 412 -0.94 -20.25 -9.90
C ALA A 412 0.53 -20.45 -10.35
N ALA A 413 0.80 -20.47 -11.66
CA ALA A 413 2.14 -20.64 -12.19
C ALA A 413 3.12 -19.52 -11.77
N ARG A 414 2.65 -18.27 -11.62
CA ARG A 414 3.51 -17.16 -11.20
C ARG A 414 3.91 -17.29 -9.72
N ARG A 415 2.97 -17.68 -8.87
CA ARG A 415 3.22 -17.91 -7.44
C ARG A 415 4.30 -18.96 -7.22
N GLU A 416 4.19 -20.07 -7.95
CA GLU A 416 5.11 -21.19 -7.83
C GLU A 416 6.49 -20.90 -8.40
N ASN A 417 6.56 -20.22 -9.55
CA ASN A 417 7.83 -19.78 -10.11
C ASN A 417 8.56 -18.85 -9.14
N GLU A 418 7.84 -17.95 -8.47
CA GLU A 418 8.43 -17.04 -7.48
C GLU A 418 8.87 -17.79 -6.22
N ALA A 419 8.04 -18.68 -5.68
CA ALA A 419 8.40 -19.50 -4.54
C ALA A 419 9.65 -20.36 -4.83
N SER A 420 9.71 -21.00 -6.00
CA SER A 420 10.86 -21.77 -6.44
C SER A 420 12.11 -20.90 -6.63
N ARG A 421 11.97 -19.70 -7.22
CA ARG A 421 13.07 -18.73 -7.40
C ARG A 421 13.68 -18.31 -6.06
N LEU A 422 12.88 -18.28 -5.00
CA LEU A 422 13.29 -17.91 -3.64
C LEU A 422 13.79 -19.09 -2.81
N GLY A 423 13.83 -20.30 -3.39
CA GLY A 423 14.40 -21.48 -2.74
C GLY A 423 13.41 -22.26 -1.86
N PHE A 424 12.10 -21.98 -1.92
CA PHE A 424 11.12 -22.85 -1.27
C PHE A 424 11.09 -24.19 -2.00
N SER A 425 11.10 -25.30 -1.26
CA SER A 425 11.02 -26.65 -1.82
C SER A 425 9.59 -27.21 -1.83
N ASP A 426 8.70 -26.66 -1.02
CA ASP A 426 7.37 -27.21 -0.78
C ASP A 426 6.28 -26.13 -0.86
N CYS A 427 5.14 -26.49 -1.44
CA CYS A 427 4.01 -25.58 -1.53
C CYS A 427 2.67 -26.30 -1.34
N VAL A 428 1.79 -25.73 -0.52
CA VAL A 428 0.40 -26.19 -0.39
C VAL A 428 -0.56 -25.26 -1.12
N ALA A 429 -1.38 -25.86 -1.97
CA ALA A 429 -2.21 -25.14 -2.94
C ALA A 429 -3.55 -25.87 -3.21
N PRO A 430 -4.53 -25.22 -3.85
CA PRO A 430 -5.80 -25.85 -4.21
C PRO A 430 -5.57 -26.99 -5.20
N ARG A 431 -6.16 -28.17 -4.94
CA ARG A 431 -5.95 -29.37 -5.77
C ARG A 431 -6.23 -29.14 -7.25
N ALA A 432 -7.33 -28.46 -7.57
CA ALA A 432 -7.70 -28.16 -8.95
C ALA A 432 -6.63 -27.35 -9.70
N SER A 433 -5.89 -26.46 -9.00
CA SER A 433 -4.82 -25.68 -9.64
C SER A 433 -3.54 -26.47 -9.89
N ILE A 434 -3.33 -27.56 -9.16
CA ILE A 434 -2.14 -28.42 -9.28
C ILE A 434 -2.35 -29.55 -10.30
N GLU A 435 -3.55 -30.15 -10.33
CA GLU A 435 -3.91 -31.22 -11.27
C GLU A 435 -3.88 -30.76 -12.74
N GLU A 436 -4.06 -29.46 -12.98
CA GLU A 436 -3.99 -28.87 -14.32
C GLU A 436 -2.55 -28.74 -14.87
N ARG A 437 -1.49 -29.10 -14.12
CA ARG A 437 -0.10 -28.85 -14.55
C ARG A 437 0.88 -30.02 -14.35
N ALA A 438 1.81 -30.15 -15.30
CA ALA A 438 2.90 -31.13 -15.24
C ALA A 438 3.97 -30.73 -14.20
N LYS A 439 4.50 -31.71 -13.45
CA LYS A 439 5.59 -31.54 -12.48
C LYS A 439 6.83 -30.91 -13.15
N ARG A 440 7.39 -29.85 -12.56
CA ARG A 440 8.66 -29.23 -12.98
C ARG A 440 9.58 -29.07 -11.77
N GLY A 441 10.77 -29.70 -11.82
CA GLY A 441 11.88 -29.44 -10.89
C GLY A 441 11.73 -30.01 -9.46
N GLU A 442 12.59 -29.54 -8.56
CA GLU A 442 12.65 -29.90 -7.12
C GLU A 442 11.51 -29.28 -6.29
N PHE A 443 10.79 -28.30 -6.84
CA PHE A 443 9.65 -27.65 -6.20
C PHE A 443 8.41 -28.56 -6.20
N VAL A 444 7.96 -28.96 -5.02
CA VAL A 444 6.80 -29.86 -4.86
C VAL A 444 5.56 -29.05 -4.49
N ALA A 445 4.72 -28.76 -5.48
CA ALA A 445 3.38 -28.22 -5.24
C ALA A 445 2.39 -29.35 -4.92
N ARG A 446 1.77 -29.31 -3.74
CA ARG A 446 0.82 -30.30 -3.25
C ARG A 446 -0.58 -29.74 -3.20
N GLY A 447 -1.45 -30.33 -4.02
CA GLY A 447 -2.87 -30.04 -4.05
C GLY A 447 -3.60 -30.54 -2.80
N VAL A 448 -4.42 -29.69 -2.19
CA VAL A 448 -5.36 -30.04 -1.12
C VAL A 448 -6.78 -29.68 -1.53
N ALA A 449 -7.77 -30.50 -1.17
CA ALA A 449 -9.18 -30.22 -1.47
C ALA A 449 -9.86 -29.39 -0.39
N ASN A 450 -9.39 -29.49 0.86
CA ASN A 450 -9.99 -28.81 2.00
C ASN A 450 -8.92 -28.49 3.05
N LEU A 451 -9.30 -27.60 3.97
CA LEU A 451 -8.42 -27.12 5.04
C LEU A 451 -7.94 -28.26 5.95
N ARG A 452 -8.81 -29.25 6.24
CA ARG A 452 -8.45 -30.39 7.10
C ARG A 452 -7.26 -31.17 6.52
N GLU A 453 -7.27 -31.45 5.21
CA GLU A 453 -6.16 -32.14 4.55
C GLU A 453 -4.85 -31.35 4.63
N ALA A 454 -4.91 -30.02 4.52
CA ALA A 454 -3.73 -29.18 4.68
C ALA A 454 -3.15 -29.27 6.11
N ILE A 455 -4.01 -29.22 7.12
CA ILE A 455 -3.60 -29.34 8.53
C ILE A 455 -3.07 -30.74 8.83
N GLU A 456 -3.74 -31.82 8.41
CA GLU A 456 -3.27 -33.20 8.63
C GLU A 456 -1.88 -33.44 8.04
N ARG A 457 -1.56 -32.78 6.92
CA ARG A 457 -0.28 -32.95 6.25
C ARG A 457 0.87 -32.22 6.94
N TYR A 458 0.64 -30.98 7.38
CA TYR A 458 1.73 -30.11 7.87
C TYR A 458 1.73 -29.90 9.38
N LEU A 459 0.62 -30.21 10.04
CA LEU A 459 0.43 -30.12 11.50
C LEU A 459 -0.40 -31.35 11.97
N PRO A 460 0.08 -32.60 11.76
CA PRO A 460 -0.70 -33.81 12.04
C PRO A 460 -1.18 -33.89 13.50
N ASP A 461 -0.33 -33.45 14.44
CA ASP A 461 -0.64 -33.41 15.87
C ASP A 461 -1.72 -32.37 16.24
N ALA A 462 -2.07 -31.45 15.33
CA ALA A 462 -3.07 -30.42 15.59
C ALA A 462 -4.48 -30.97 15.73
N LEU A 463 -4.82 -32.05 15.02
CA LEU A 463 -6.17 -32.60 14.98
C LEU A 463 -6.37 -33.78 15.94
N LEU A 464 -5.30 -34.26 16.55
CA LEU A 464 -5.37 -35.22 17.64
C LEU A 464 -5.95 -34.52 18.88
N SER A 465 -7.04 -35.05 19.40
CA SER A 465 -7.60 -34.64 20.68
C SER A 465 -6.57 -34.91 21.78
N ARG A 466 -6.49 -34.01 22.78
CA ARG A 466 -5.59 -34.09 23.96
C ARG A 466 -5.72 -35.38 24.82
N GLY A 467 -6.46 -36.39 24.36
CA GLY A 467 -6.82 -37.60 25.11
C GLY A 467 -6.05 -38.88 24.78
N GLU A 468 -5.18 -38.92 23.77
CA GLU A 468 -4.53 -40.17 23.31
C GLU A 468 -2.98 -40.14 23.38
N LYS A 469 -2.39 -39.30 24.25
CA LYS A 469 -0.95 -39.39 24.62
C LYS A 469 -0.72 -40.03 26.00
N ASN A 470 -1.57 -40.98 26.41
CA ASN A 470 -1.28 -41.89 27.53
C ASN A 470 -1.25 -43.35 27.01
N GLY A 471 -0.26 -43.65 26.17
CA GLY A 471 0.12 -45.01 25.80
C GLY A 471 1.28 -45.48 26.67
N SER A 472 0.98 -46.41 27.57
CA SER A 472 1.84 -47.52 28.03
C SER A 472 3.34 -47.21 28.26
N ILE A 473 3.68 -46.91 29.52
CA ILE A 473 5.00 -47.28 30.05
C ILE A 473 4.92 -48.76 30.42
N ASP A 474 5.10 -49.64 29.43
CA ASP A 474 5.56 -51.01 29.69
C ASP A 474 7.07 -50.94 29.83
N GLY A 475 7.53 -50.78 31.07
CA GLY A 475 8.93 -50.83 31.44
C GLY A 475 9.30 -52.21 31.95
N ASP A 476 9.62 -53.13 31.03
CA ASP A 476 10.31 -54.36 31.35
C ASP A 476 11.82 -54.13 31.15
N SER A 477 12.56 -53.98 32.25
CA SER A 477 13.99 -54.28 32.28
C SER A 477 14.45 -54.52 33.72
N GLU A 478 14.64 -55.80 34.01
CA GLU A 478 15.45 -56.30 35.11
C GLU A 478 16.92 -55.81 35.03
N ARG A 479 17.57 -55.85 36.20
CA ARG A 479 19.02 -55.76 36.54
C ARG A 479 19.40 -54.41 37.14
N GLY A 480 19.93 -54.31 38.36
CA GLY A 480 20.32 -55.29 39.37
C GLY A 480 21.13 -54.57 40.46
N TYR A 481 21.15 -55.14 41.68
CA TYR A 481 22.12 -54.88 42.77
C TYR A 481 22.35 -53.39 43.19
N ASN A 482 22.14 -52.94 44.42
CA ASN A 482 22.77 -53.49 45.61
C ASN A 482 22.22 -52.85 46.90
N ARG A 483 22.26 -53.63 47.97
CA ARG A 483 21.75 -53.39 49.32
C ARG A 483 22.88 -52.84 50.19
N ARG A 484 22.69 -51.70 50.87
CA ARG A 484 23.36 -51.42 52.16
C ARG A 484 22.45 -50.63 53.09
N GLU A 485 22.15 -51.29 54.20
CA GLU A 485 21.54 -50.74 55.40
C GLU A 485 22.50 -49.76 56.11
N GLY A 486 21.95 -48.81 56.85
CA GLY A 486 22.71 -47.92 57.73
C GLY A 486 21.78 -47.02 58.54
N GLN A 487 21.48 -47.45 59.76
CA GLN A 487 20.68 -46.77 60.78
C GLN A 487 21.30 -45.44 61.25
N SER A 488 20.46 -44.45 61.63
CA SER A 488 20.60 -43.75 62.93
C SER A 488 19.47 -42.74 63.18
N ARG A 489 18.93 -42.79 64.41
CA ARG A 489 17.88 -41.94 65.01
C ARG A 489 18.44 -40.63 65.58
N GLY A 490 17.57 -39.62 65.74
CA GLY A 490 17.70 -38.50 66.70
C GLY A 490 16.75 -37.34 66.33
N GLN A 491 15.51 -37.28 66.83
CA GLN A 491 15.02 -36.64 68.07
C GLN A 491 15.10 -35.10 68.16
N TYR A 492 13.89 -34.51 68.23
CA TYR A 492 13.39 -33.35 68.99
C TYR A 492 14.06 -31.96 68.93
N GLY A 493 13.22 -30.95 68.64
CA GLY A 493 13.01 -29.84 69.59
C GLY A 493 12.91 -28.43 69.03
N GLY A 494 11.76 -27.79 69.25
CA GLY A 494 11.70 -26.38 69.71
C GLY A 494 11.40 -25.31 68.67
N GLY A 495 10.18 -24.75 68.73
CA GLY A 495 9.71 -23.69 67.84
C GLY A 495 10.17 -22.27 68.22
N ARG A 496 9.71 -21.30 67.43
CA ARG A 496 9.25 -19.97 67.89
C ARG A 496 8.56 -19.17 66.78
N ASN A 497 7.60 -18.39 67.25
CA ASN A 497 6.58 -17.55 66.61
C ASN A 497 7.06 -16.33 65.79
N ARG A 498 6.25 -16.00 64.77
CA ARG A 498 5.72 -14.67 64.33
C ARG A 498 6.70 -13.64 63.69
N PRO A 499 6.19 -12.58 63.01
CA PRO A 499 5.25 -12.57 61.87
C PRO A 499 5.71 -11.62 60.73
N THR A 500 5.05 -11.72 59.58
CA THR A 500 5.12 -10.82 58.42
C THR A 500 4.68 -9.38 58.74
N ARG A 501 5.52 -8.38 58.44
CA ARG A 501 5.17 -6.96 58.38
C ARG A 501 4.67 -6.59 56.98
N GLN A 502 3.48 -6.00 56.93
CA GLN A 502 3.01 -5.13 55.86
C GLN A 502 3.95 -3.91 55.74
N VAL A 503 4.17 -3.43 54.52
CA VAL A 503 4.58 -2.04 54.28
C VAL A 503 3.69 -1.48 53.18
N GLU A 504 3.18 -0.30 53.52
CA GLU A 504 2.21 0.53 52.83
C GLU A 504 2.81 1.25 51.61
N ARG A 505 1.89 1.80 50.82
CA ARG A 505 2.10 2.77 49.75
C ARG A 505 2.42 4.13 50.37
N ASP A 506 3.29 4.90 49.71
CA ASP A 506 3.23 6.36 49.53
C ASP A 506 4.16 6.65 48.32
N GLN A 507 3.70 7.19 47.18
CA GLN A 507 3.41 8.60 46.90
C GLN A 507 4.58 9.55 47.16
N GLU A 508 5.44 9.75 46.14
CA GLU A 508 6.16 11.00 45.93
C GLU A 508 6.12 11.37 44.45
N ARG A 509 5.43 12.48 44.17
CA ARG A 509 5.71 13.40 43.06
C ARG A 509 6.84 14.31 43.53
N ASP A 510 7.79 14.64 42.66
CA ASP A 510 8.03 16.02 42.23
C ASP A 510 9.25 16.10 41.29
N ASP A 511 9.08 16.95 40.28
CA ASP A 511 10.04 17.83 39.62
C ASP A 511 11.33 17.27 39.00
N PHE A 512 11.40 17.33 37.66
CA PHE A 512 12.63 17.69 36.95
C PHE A 512 12.31 18.32 35.58
N GLU A 513 12.19 19.65 35.57
CA GLU A 513 12.51 20.50 34.41
C GLU A 513 13.85 21.20 34.71
N ALA A 514 14.85 21.03 33.85
CA ALA A 514 15.80 22.07 33.41
C ALA A 514 16.93 21.48 32.54
N GLU A 515 17.14 22.14 31.39
CA GLU A 515 18.38 22.25 30.58
C GLU A 515 18.88 21.03 29.78
N MET A 516 18.49 20.92 28.51
CA MET A 516 19.26 21.43 27.35
C MET A 516 18.48 21.31 26.03
#